data_AF-A0A1H0S231-F1
#
_entry.id   AF-A0A1H0S231-F1
#
_cell.length_a   1.000
_cell.length_b   1.000
_cell.length_c   1.000
_cell.angle_alpha   90.00
_cell.angle_beta   90.00
_cell.angle_gamma   90.00
#
_symmetry.space_group_name_H-M   'P 1'
#
loop_
_entity.id
_entity.type
_entity.pdbx_description
1 polymer ?
#
loop_
_entity_poly.entity_id
_entity_poly.type
_entity_poly.pdbx_seq_one_letter_code
_entity_poly.pdbx_strand_id
1 'polypeptide(L)'
;MQLSPLVQRFVLHFGEMGSRWGINRTVGQIYALLFTAARPLNADEIAESLGFSRSNVSIGLKELESWNLVKLSHQPGDRREYFSAPDDVWAIFRTLAEERRRREIDPTLSMLREVQLETPLSDEDRHAQARMKEMYGLILLVTTWFGDMQKLDVATLEKLMRLGSRVTKLLDVKDRLTSAIGMGGAAKDKTARADKAPAKSAGSKTPAKSARPPKE
;
A
#
# COMPACT_ATOMS: atom_id res chain seq x y z
N MET A 1 -23.29 25.13 -6.67
CA MET A 1 -22.47 26.19 -6.06
C MET A 1 -21.12 26.24 -6.76
N GLN A 2 -20.47 27.42 -6.85
CA GLN A 2 -19.06 27.47 -7.28
C GLN A 2 -18.13 27.07 -6.13
N LEU A 3 -17.21 26.14 -6.40
CA LEU A 3 -16.16 25.75 -5.46
C LEU A 3 -15.12 26.87 -5.32
N SER A 4 -14.57 27.04 -4.12
CA SER A 4 -13.42 27.92 -3.94
C SER A 4 -12.18 27.34 -4.67
N PRO A 5 -11.22 28.17 -5.12
CA PRO A 5 -10.00 27.68 -5.78
C PRO A 5 -9.18 26.70 -4.90
N LEU A 6 -9.30 26.79 -3.58
CA LEU A 6 -8.69 25.85 -2.63
C LEU A 6 -9.33 24.47 -2.74
N VAL A 7 -10.67 24.40 -2.61
CA VAL A 7 -11.42 23.14 -2.65
C VAL A 7 -11.34 22.52 -4.03
N GLN A 8 -11.45 23.30 -5.11
CA GLN A 8 -11.35 22.81 -6.48
C GLN A 8 -9.99 22.13 -6.73
N ARG A 9 -8.87 22.75 -6.30
CA ARG A 9 -7.54 22.15 -6.40
C ARG A 9 -7.42 20.85 -5.61
N PHE A 10 -7.96 20.81 -4.38
CA PHE A 10 -7.96 19.60 -3.56
C PHE A 10 -8.76 18.48 -4.21
N VAL A 11 -9.99 18.74 -4.64
CA VAL A 11 -10.88 17.79 -5.33
C VAL A 11 -10.20 17.20 -6.56
N LEU A 12 -9.69 18.04 -7.47
CA LEU A 12 -9.04 17.58 -8.70
C LEU A 12 -7.85 16.65 -8.40
N HIS A 13 -6.97 17.07 -7.48
CA HIS A 13 -5.78 16.30 -7.09
C HIS A 13 -6.13 14.99 -6.37
N PHE A 14 -7.12 15.00 -5.47
CA PHE A 14 -7.54 13.81 -4.74
C PHE A 14 -8.12 12.75 -5.69
N GLY A 15 -8.90 13.17 -6.70
CA GLY A 15 -9.38 12.27 -7.75
C GLY A 15 -8.24 11.61 -8.55
N GLU A 16 -7.23 12.39 -8.94
CA GLU A 16 -6.05 11.89 -9.65
C GLU A 16 -5.18 10.97 -8.79
N MET A 17 -5.03 11.28 -7.50
CA MET A 17 -4.39 10.42 -6.52
C MET A 17 -5.14 9.09 -6.41
N GLY A 18 -6.47 9.12 -6.21
CA GLY A 18 -7.31 7.93 -6.09
C GLY A 18 -7.18 6.98 -7.28
N SER A 19 -7.12 7.50 -8.51
CA SER A 19 -6.95 6.68 -9.71
C SER A 19 -5.61 5.95 -9.80
N ARG A 20 -4.54 6.46 -9.17
CA ARG A 20 -3.26 5.73 -9.06
C ARG A 20 -3.32 4.56 -8.06
N TRP A 21 -4.35 4.55 -7.20
CA TRP A 21 -4.62 3.52 -6.19
C TRP A 21 -5.81 2.62 -6.58
N GLY A 22 -6.25 2.65 -7.84
CA GLY A 22 -7.34 1.83 -8.36
C GLY A 22 -8.76 2.36 -8.08
N ILE A 23 -8.90 3.56 -7.51
CA ILE A 23 -10.21 4.19 -7.23
C ILE A 23 -10.65 5.05 -8.43
N ASN A 24 -11.91 4.94 -8.83
CA ASN A 24 -12.45 5.75 -9.93
C ASN A 24 -12.27 7.27 -9.66
N ARG A 25 -11.76 8.03 -10.64
CA ARG A 25 -11.47 9.48 -10.49
C ARG A 25 -12.69 10.26 -10.01
N THR A 26 -13.86 9.97 -10.58
CA THR A 26 -15.15 10.61 -10.27
C THR A 26 -15.55 10.35 -8.82
N VAL A 27 -15.37 9.11 -8.36
CA VAL A 27 -15.65 8.67 -6.99
C VAL A 27 -14.75 9.40 -5.99
N GLY A 28 -13.45 9.48 -6.28
CA GLY A 28 -12.51 10.28 -5.50
C GLY A 28 -12.87 11.76 -5.44
N GLN A 29 -13.35 12.35 -6.55
CA GLN A 29 -13.76 13.77 -6.58
C GLN A 29 -15.06 14.03 -5.79
N ILE A 30 -16.04 13.12 -5.87
CA ILE A 30 -17.25 13.17 -5.03
C ILE A 30 -16.88 13.08 -3.55
N TYR A 31 -16.01 12.14 -3.19
CA TYR A 31 -15.54 11.99 -1.82
C TYR A 31 -14.79 13.23 -1.31
N ALA A 32 -13.87 13.78 -2.10
CA ALA A 32 -13.10 14.97 -1.74
C ALA A 32 -13.98 16.22 -1.54
N LEU A 33 -15.08 16.34 -2.30
CA LEU A 33 -16.08 17.38 -2.06
C LEU A 33 -16.81 17.15 -0.73
N LEU A 34 -17.29 15.93 -0.47
CA LEU A 34 -17.98 15.58 0.78
C LEU A 34 -17.07 15.74 2.01
N PHE A 35 -15.78 15.44 1.89
CA PHE A 35 -14.76 15.62 2.93
C PHE A 35 -14.49 17.10 3.26
N THR A 36 -14.71 18.01 2.31
CA THR A 36 -14.49 19.46 2.50
C THR A 36 -15.79 20.25 2.71
N ALA A 37 -16.95 19.60 2.67
CA ALA A 37 -18.25 20.22 2.83
C ALA A 37 -18.58 20.44 4.32
N ALA A 38 -18.88 21.69 4.70
CA ALA A 38 -19.28 22.05 6.08
C ALA A 38 -20.67 21.54 6.49
N ARG A 39 -21.40 20.89 5.59
CA ARG A 39 -22.71 20.27 5.83
C ARG A 39 -22.91 19.08 4.88
N PRO A 40 -23.83 18.14 5.19
CA PRO A 40 -24.26 17.15 4.24
C PRO A 40 -24.75 17.79 2.92
N LEU A 41 -24.39 17.17 1.80
CA LEU A 41 -24.79 17.59 0.46
C LEU A 41 -25.72 16.55 -0.15
N ASN A 42 -26.75 16.99 -0.85
CA ASN A 42 -27.56 16.07 -1.63
C ASN A 42 -26.96 15.80 -3.01
N ALA A 43 -27.53 14.78 -3.64
CA ALA A 43 -27.38 14.42 -5.03
C ALA A 43 -27.11 15.58 -6.01
N ASP A 44 -28.02 16.55 -6.08
CA ASP A 44 -28.00 17.59 -7.11
C ASP A 44 -26.94 18.65 -6.83
N GLU A 45 -26.71 18.97 -5.55
CA GLU A 45 -25.66 19.89 -5.10
C GLU A 45 -24.26 19.39 -5.47
N ILE A 46 -24.01 18.09 -5.35
CA ILE A 46 -22.74 17.46 -5.74
C ILE A 46 -22.56 17.50 -7.26
N ALA A 47 -23.63 17.19 -8.01
CA ALA A 47 -23.63 17.21 -9.48
C ALA A 47 -23.32 18.62 -10.02
N GLU A 48 -24.01 19.63 -9.50
CA GLU A 48 -23.81 21.04 -9.85
C GLU A 48 -22.39 21.52 -9.48
N SER A 49 -21.90 21.18 -8.29
CA SER A 49 -20.60 21.66 -7.78
C SER A 49 -19.38 21.02 -8.48
N LEU A 50 -19.53 19.82 -9.03
CA LEU A 50 -18.47 19.10 -9.76
C LEU A 50 -18.62 19.20 -11.29
N GLY A 51 -19.73 19.73 -11.81
CA GLY A 51 -20.05 19.69 -13.23
C GLY A 51 -20.30 18.28 -13.76
N PHE A 52 -20.83 17.39 -12.91
CA PHE A 52 -21.08 15.98 -13.21
C PHE A 52 -22.56 15.72 -13.50
N SER A 53 -22.85 14.65 -14.26
CA SER A 53 -24.22 14.20 -14.43
C SER A 53 -24.77 13.60 -13.11
N ARG A 54 -26.06 13.79 -12.86
CA ARG A 54 -26.77 13.18 -11.71
C ARG A 54 -26.61 11.66 -11.68
N SER A 55 -26.58 11.00 -12.84
CA SER A 55 -26.32 9.55 -12.95
C SER A 55 -24.91 9.18 -12.48
N ASN A 56 -23.86 9.88 -12.94
CA ASN A 56 -22.48 9.61 -12.52
C ASN A 56 -22.30 9.78 -11.01
N VAL A 57 -22.94 10.81 -10.43
CA VAL A 57 -22.90 11.02 -8.98
C VAL A 57 -23.71 9.98 -8.22
N SER A 58 -24.86 9.50 -8.73
CA SER A 58 -25.58 8.37 -8.12
C SER A 58 -24.74 7.09 -8.09
N ILE A 59 -24.01 6.79 -9.18
CA ILE A 59 -23.10 5.64 -9.23
C ILE A 59 -21.96 5.83 -8.23
N GLY A 60 -21.35 7.02 -8.20
CA GLY A 60 -20.21 7.28 -7.32
C GLY A 60 -20.56 7.28 -5.83
N LEU A 61 -21.75 7.77 -5.45
CA LEU A 61 -22.24 7.68 -4.07
C LEU A 61 -22.45 6.22 -3.64
N LYS A 62 -23.10 5.39 -4.47
CA LYS A 62 -23.25 3.95 -4.21
C LYS A 62 -21.92 3.23 -4.06
N GLU A 63 -20.90 3.62 -4.83
CA GLU A 63 -19.55 3.09 -4.66
C GLU A 63 -18.98 3.48 -3.28
N LEU A 64 -19.04 4.76 -2.91
CA LEU A 64 -18.56 5.25 -1.60
C LEU A 64 -19.32 4.62 -0.41
N GLU A 65 -20.63 4.40 -0.54
CA GLU A 65 -21.44 3.69 0.44
C GLU A 65 -20.97 2.24 0.59
N SER A 66 -20.68 1.54 -0.52
CA SER A 66 -20.13 0.18 -0.47
C SER A 66 -18.77 0.12 0.26
N TRP A 67 -17.96 1.18 0.14
CA TRP A 67 -16.68 1.33 0.84
C TRP A 67 -16.84 1.89 2.27
N ASN A 68 -18.07 2.08 2.76
CA ASN A 68 -18.37 2.68 4.07
C ASN A 68 -17.76 4.08 4.30
N LEU A 69 -17.47 4.82 3.22
CA LEU A 69 -16.78 6.12 3.27
C LEU A 69 -17.72 7.31 3.42
N VAL A 70 -19.01 7.14 3.21
CA VAL A 70 -20.02 8.20 3.37
C VAL A 70 -21.15 7.75 4.29
N LYS A 71 -21.78 8.72 4.95
CA LYS A 71 -22.97 8.53 5.77
C LYS A 71 -24.18 9.11 5.05
N LEU A 72 -25.20 8.27 4.86
CA LEU A 72 -26.53 8.67 4.42
C LEU A 72 -27.27 9.36 5.57
N SER A 73 -27.99 10.44 5.27
CA SER A 73 -28.85 11.17 6.19
C SER A 73 -30.08 11.72 5.48
N HIS A 74 -31.16 11.93 6.23
CA HIS A 74 -32.41 12.52 5.75
C HIS A 74 -32.71 13.78 6.56
N GLN A 75 -33.29 14.80 5.91
CA GLN A 75 -33.68 16.05 6.57
C GLN A 75 -35.21 16.12 6.74
N PRO A 76 -35.73 16.58 7.89
CA PRO A 76 -37.18 16.70 8.10
C PRO A 76 -37.86 17.56 7.02
N GLY A 77 -38.90 17.02 6.38
CA GLY A 77 -39.64 17.70 5.32
C GLY A 77 -39.01 17.64 3.92
N ASP A 78 -37.79 17.12 3.78
CA ASP A 78 -37.16 16.85 2.49
C ASP A 78 -37.22 15.34 2.17
N ARG A 79 -37.40 15.02 0.88
CA ARG A 79 -37.38 13.63 0.38
C ARG A 79 -36.02 13.22 -0.20
N ARG A 80 -35.07 14.16 -0.29
CA ARG A 80 -33.73 13.93 -0.83
C ARG A 80 -32.82 13.29 0.22
N GLU A 81 -31.96 12.42 -0.28
CA GLU A 81 -30.85 11.83 0.47
C GLU A 81 -29.69 12.83 0.55
N TYR A 82 -29.10 12.95 1.74
CA TYR A 82 -27.96 13.82 2.03
C TYR A 82 -26.76 13.01 2.50
N PHE A 83 -25.59 13.28 1.94
CA PHE A 83 -24.37 12.52 2.16
C PHE A 83 -23.31 13.38 2.84
N SER A 84 -22.52 12.76 3.72
CA SER A 84 -21.35 13.38 4.36
C SER A 84 -20.21 12.38 4.52
N ALA A 85 -18.97 12.86 4.57
CA ALA A 85 -17.82 12.06 5.00
C ALA A 85 -17.73 12.03 6.55
N PRO A 86 -17.05 11.05 7.16
CA PRO A 86 -16.68 11.10 8.58
C PRO A 86 -15.69 12.24 8.86
N ASP A 87 -15.85 12.96 9.98
CA ASP A 87 -14.96 14.07 10.35
C ASP A 87 -13.56 13.62 10.81
N ASP A 88 -13.47 12.41 11.38
CA ASP A 88 -12.21 11.84 11.87
C ASP A 88 -11.42 11.18 10.74
N VAL A 89 -10.28 11.79 10.37
CA VAL A 89 -9.32 11.27 9.40
C VAL A 89 -8.79 9.88 9.80
N TRP A 90 -8.67 9.57 11.09
CA TRP A 90 -8.28 8.25 11.56
C TRP A 90 -9.38 7.20 11.43
N ALA A 91 -10.65 7.59 11.52
CA ALA A 91 -11.78 6.73 11.17
C ALA A 91 -11.78 6.44 9.66
N ILE A 92 -11.60 7.47 8.82
CA ILE A 92 -11.49 7.32 7.36
C ILE A 92 -10.38 6.33 6.99
N PHE A 93 -9.18 6.51 7.54
CA PHE A 93 -8.05 5.62 7.27
C PHE A 93 -8.31 4.17 7.70
N ARG A 94 -8.89 3.97 8.90
CA ARG A 94 -9.23 2.63 9.39
C ARG A 94 -10.28 1.94 8.51
N THR A 95 -11.32 2.66 8.07
CA THR A 95 -12.34 2.13 7.16
C THR A 95 -11.75 1.75 5.80
N LEU A 96 -10.94 2.63 5.19
CA LEU A 96 -10.26 2.35 3.92
C LEU A 96 -9.39 1.09 4.00
N ALA A 97 -8.62 0.95 5.09
CA ALA A 97 -7.74 -0.18 5.27
C ALA A 97 -8.50 -1.50 5.51
N GLU A 98 -9.56 -1.46 6.31
CA GLU A 98 -10.41 -2.63 6.58
C GLU A 98 -11.12 -3.10 5.30
N GLU A 99 -11.73 -2.19 4.54
CA GLU A 99 -12.36 -2.53 3.27
C GLU A 99 -11.36 -3.03 2.23
N ARG A 100 -10.15 -2.45 2.17
CA ARG A 100 -9.10 -2.94 1.26
C ARG A 100 -8.68 -4.37 1.63
N ARG A 101 -8.49 -4.65 2.92
CA ARG A 101 -8.21 -6.01 3.41
C ARG A 101 -9.34 -6.98 3.06
N ARG A 102 -10.57 -6.63 3.41
CA ARG A 102 -11.78 -7.44 3.21
C ARG A 102 -12.02 -7.79 1.74
N ARG A 103 -11.75 -6.86 0.83
CA ARG A 103 -12.01 -7.01 -0.61
C ARG A 103 -10.89 -7.73 -1.37
N GLU A 104 -9.63 -7.52 -0.96
CA GLU A 104 -8.46 -7.91 -1.77
C GLU A 104 -7.63 -9.02 -1.11
N ILE A 105 -7.56 -9.06 0.24
CA ILE A 105 -6.62 -9.92 0.96
C ILE A 105 -7.31 -11.14 1.56
N ASP A 106 -8.48 -10.95 2.18
CA ASP A 106 -9.23 -12.06 2.80
C ASP A 106 -9.67 -13.15 1.78
N PRO A 107 -10.06 -12.82 0.52
CA PRO A 107 -10.30 -13.84 -0.52
C PRO A 107 -9.03 -14.61 -0.91
N THR A 108 -7.89 -13.92 -1.02
CA THR A 108 -6.58 -14.55 -1.31
C THR A 108 -6.15 -15.48 -0.17
N LEU A 109 -6.32 -15.07 1.09
CA LEU A 109 -6.07 -15.91 2.26
C LEU A 109 -6.99 -17.15 2.30
N SER A 110 -8.23 -17.02 1.85
CA SER A 110 -9.19 -18.13 1.78
C SER A 110 -8.75 -19.17 0.75
N MET A 111 -8.49 -18.74 -0.49
CA MET A 111 -7.99 -19.63 -1.55
C MET A 111 -6.65 -20.30 -1.17
N LEU A 112 -5.70 -19.54 -0.62
CA LEU A 112 -4.42 -20.11 -0.18
C LEU A 112 -4.56 -21.12 0.98
N ARG A 113 -5.64 -21.05 1.76
CA ARG A 113 -5.97 -22.04 2.79
C ARG A 113 -6.62 -23.28 2.18
N GLU A 114 -7.49 -23.12 1.19
CA GLU A 114 -8.13 -24.23 0.44
C GLU A 114 -7.07 -25.10 -0.25
N VAL A 115 -6.14 -24.49 -1.00
CA VAL A 115 -5.06 -25.22 -1.70
C VAL A 115 -4.13 -25.96 -0.73
N GLN A 116 -4.01 -25.53 0.52
CA GLN A 116 -3.25 -26.25 1.55
C GLN A 116 -3.96 -27.50 2.10
N LEU A 117 -5.26 -27.67 1.83
CA LEU A 117 -6.04 -28.86 2.22
C LEU A 117 -6.11 -29.90 1.08
N GLU A 118 -5.71 -29.53 -0.14
CA GLU A 118 -5.66 -30.43 -1.29
C GLU A 118 -4.52 -31.46 -1.17
N THR A 119 -4.74 -32.65 -1.71
CA THR A 119 -3.70 -33.69 -1.78
C THR A 119 -2.87 -33.50 -3.06
N PRO A 120 -1.58 -33.18 -2.98
CA PRO A 120 -0.75 -32.93 -4.17
C PRO A 120 -0.52 -34.24 -4.95
N LEU A 121 -0.79 -34.21 -6.26
CA LEU A 121 -0.76 -35.39 -7.13
C LEU A 121 0.64 -35.68 -7.70
N SER A 122 1.50 -34.66 -7.75
CA SER A 122 2.86 -34.72 -8.29
C SER A 122 3.91 -34.08 -7.35
N ASP A 123 5.20 -34.22 -7.67
CA ASP A 123 6.27 -33.48 -7.00
C ASP A 123 6.25 -31.98 -7.33
N GLU A 124 5.75 -31.60 -8.51
CA GLU A 124 5.54 -30.21 -8.89
C GLU A 124 4.44 -29.56 -8.04
N ASP A 125 3.33 -30.27 -7.79
CA ASP A 125 2.27 -29.83 -6.89
C ASP A 125 2.79 -29.68 -5.45
N ARG A 126 3.59 -30.64 -4.97
CA ARG A 126 4.22 -30.57 -3.64
C ARG A 126 5.10 -29.32 -3.50
N HIS A 127 5.87 -28.98 -4.53
CA HIS A 127 6.68 -27.76 -4.54
C HIS A 127 5.80 -26.50 -4.58
N ALA A 128 4.80 -26.45 -5.47
CA ALA A 128 3.89 -25.31 -5.61
C ALA A 128 3.11 -25.05 -4.30
N GLN A 129 2.55 -26.09 -3.69
CA GLN A 129 1.82 -26.02 -2.42
C GLN A 129 2.73 -25.53 -1.27
N ALA A 130 4.00 -25.92 -1.23
CA ALA A 130 4.97 -25.40 -0.27
C ALA A 130 5.23 -23.89 -0.46
N ARG A 131 5.42 -23.43 -1.71
CA ARG A 131 5.56 -21.99 -2.03
C ARG A 131 4.31 -21.19 -1.64
N MET A 132 3.11 -21.73 -1.88
CA MET A 132 1.85 -21.11 -1.50
C MET A 132 1.66 -21.03 0.02
N LYS A 133 2.11 -22.05 0.77
CA LYS A 133 2.10 -22.06 2.24
C LYS A 133 3.02 -21.00 2.84
N GLU A 134 4.20 -20.77 2.27
CA GLU A 134 5.07 -19.64 2.67
C GLU A 134 4.37 -18.29 2.45
N MET A 135 3.75 -18.10 1.28
CA MET A 135 3.02 -16.88 0.94
C MET A 135 1.82 -16.65 1.87
N TYR A 136 1.05 -17.71 2.17
CA TYR A 136 -0.03 -17.66 3.15
C TYR A 136 0.48 -17.22 4.53
N GLY A 137 1.57 -17.81 5.01
CA GLY A 137 2.17 -17.45 6.30
C GLY A 137 2.58 -15.97 6.38
N LEU A 138 3.20 -15.44 5.32
CA LEU A 138 3.58 -14.03 5.26
C LEU A 138 2.36 -13.08 5.24
N ILE A 139 1.38 -13.35 4.38
CA ILE A 139 0.17 -12.51 4.27
C ILE A 139 -0.63 -12.56 5.58
N LEU A 140 -0.77 -13.73 6.20
CA LEU A 140 -1.47 -13.89 7.48
C LEU A 140 -0.77 -13.16 8.62
N LEU A 141 0.56 -13.22 8.70
CA LEU A 141 1.36 -12.50 9.70
C LEU A 141 1.15 -10.98 9.58
N VAL A 142 1.29 -10.43 8.38
CA VAL A 142 1.14 -8.99 8.12
C VAL A 142 -0.28 -8.52 8.39
N THR A 143 -1.30 -9.26 7.95
CA THR A 143 -2.71 -8.89 8.14
C THR A 143 -3.19 -9.02 9.57
N THR A 144 -2.70 -10.02 10.33
CA THR A 144 -3.03 -10.19 11.74
C THR A 144 -2.41 -9.06 12.56
N TRP A 145 -1.12 -8.76 12.35
CA TRP A 145 -0.47 -7.61 12.98
C TRP A 145 -1.16 -6.28 12.63
N PHE A 146 -1.56 -6.11 11.37
CA PHE A 146 -2.30 -4.92 10.94
C PHE A 146 -3.69 -4.81 11.61
N GLY A 147 -4.42 -5.93 11.72
CA GLY A 147 -5.70 -5.99 12.42
C GLY A 147 -5.60 -5.73 13.92
N ASP A 148 -4.52 -6.17 14.56
CA ASP A 148 -4.23 -5.84 15.96
C ASP A 148 -3.85 -4.36 16.13
N MET A 149 -3.10 -3.80 15.18
CA MET A 149 -2.78 -2.38 15.13
C MET A 149 -4.05 -1.52 15.03
N GLN A 150 -5.04 -1.87 14.19
CA GLN A 150 -6.31 -1.13 14.07
C GLN A 150 -7.15 -1.08 15.37
N LYS A 151 -6.94 -2.00 16.33
CA LYS A 151 -7.63 -2.03 17.64
C LYS A 151 -7.05 -1.03 18.64
N LEU A 152 -5.83 -0.55 18.40
CA LEU A 152 -5.16 0.40 19.29
C LEU A 152 -5.77 1.80 19.15
N ASP A 153 -5.73 2.57 20.23
CA ASP A 153 -6.10 3.98 20.18
C ASP A 153 -5.09 4.79 19.36
N VAL A 154 -5.53 5.93 18.83
CA VAL A 154 -4.73 6.82 17.99
C VAL A 154 -3.44 7.28 18.67
N ALA A 155 -3.47 7.58 19.97
CA ALA A 155 -2.29 8.06 20.69
C ALA A 155 -1.25 6.94 20.91
N THR A 156 -1.70 5.70 21.11
CA THR A 156 -0.81 4.52 21.13
C THR A 156 -0.23 4.22 19.75
N LEU A 157 -1.01 4.34 18.68
CA LEU A 157 -0.52 4.22 17.30
C LEU A 157 0.54 5.25 16.95
N GLU A 158 0.31 6.52 17.29
CA GLU A 158 1.30 7.58 17.10
C GLU A 158 2.59 7.31 17.88
N LYS A 159 2.51 6.81 19.11
CA LYS A 159 3.69 6.42 19.89
C LYS A 159 4.46 5.28 19.19
N LEU A 160 3.78 4.26 18.68
CA LEU A 160 4.40 3.14 17.97
C LEU A 160 5.08 3.59 16.66
N MET A 161 4.43 4.41 15.85
CA MET A 161 5.05 4.98 14.64
C MET A 161 6.29 5.82 14.97
N ARG A 162 6.22 6.65 16.01
CA ARG A 162 7.37 7.44 16.49
C ARG A 162 8.47 6.56 17.07
N LEU A 163 8.15 5.44 17.71
CA LEU A 163 9.11 4.44 18.18
C LEU A 163 9.80 3.71 17.02
N GLY A 164 9.09 3.34 15.95
CA GLY A 164 9.68 2.78 14.74
C GLY A 164 10.77 3.67 14.14
N SER A 165 10.53 4.99 14.08
CA SER A 165 11.52 6.01 13.65
C SER A 165 12.74 6.16 14.58
N ARG A 166 12.72 5.52 15.76
CA ARG A 166 13.83 5.44 16.72
C ARG A 166 14.49 4.06 16.71
N VAL A 167 13.77 2.99 16.39
CA VAL A 167 14.35 1.64 16.22
C VAL A 167 15.34 1.62 15.07
N THR A 168 15.03 2.26 13.94
CA THR A 168 16.01 2.46 12.85
C THR A 168 17.25 3.20 13.35
N LYS A 169 17.08 4.31 14.09
CA LYS A 169 18.20 5.06 14.68
C LYS A 169 19.02 4.25 15.69
N LEU A 170 18.40 3.33 16.43
CA LEU A 170 19.11 2.45 17.37
C LEU A 170 19.88 1.34 16.64
N LEU A 171 19.37 0.86 15.49
CA LEU A 171 20.12 -0.02 14.59
C LEU A 171 21.28 0.75 13.93
N ASP A 172 21.05 1.95 13.40
CA ASP A 172 22.10 2.83 12.85
C ASP A 172 23.19 3.15 13.88
N VAL A 173 22.81 3.40 15.14
CA VAL A 173 23.76 3.65 16.24
C VAL A 173 24.50 2.37 16.63
N LYS A 174 23.83 1.20 16.64
CA LYS A 174 24.49 -0.09 16.85
C LYS A 174 25.51 -0.38 15.75
N ASP A 175 25.17 -0.15 14.49
CA ASP A 175 26.03 -0.39 13.33
C ASP A 175 27.20 0.60 13.27
N ARG A 176 26.99 1.85 13.69
CA ARG A 176 28.09 2.82 13.89
C ARG A 176 28.98 2.44 15.06
N LEU A 177 28.42 1.91 16.16
CA LEU A 177 29.17 1.49 17.34
C LEU A 177 29.98 0.22 17.06
N THR A 178 29.43 -0.78 16.37
CA THR A 178 30.17 -1.97 15.94
C THR A 178 31.25 -1.61 14.92
N SER A 179 30.99 -0.68 14.00
CA SER A 179 32.00 -0.16 13.07
C SER A 179 33.13 0.59 13.80
N ALA A 180 32.81 1.40 14.81
CA ALA A 180 33.81 2.11 15.61
C ALA A 180 34.65 1.17 16.50
N ILE A 181 34.03 0.14 17.08
CA ILE A 181 34.73 -0.92 17.84
C ILE A 181 35.58 -1.79 16.90
N GLY A 182 35.15 -1.98 15.65
CA GLY A 182 35.88 -2.74 14.62
C GLY A 182 37.18 -2.11 14.11
N MET A 183 37.42 -0.82 14.37
CA MET A 183 38.66 -0.12 13.95
C MET A 183 39.80 -0.17 15.00
N GLY A 184 39.69 -1.00 16.04
CA GLY A 184 40.71 -1.14 17.09
C GLY A 184 41.85 -2.15 16.84
N GLY A 185 41.81 -2.93 15.75
CA GLY A 185 42.60 -4.17 15.61
C GLY A 185 43.47 -4.29 14.36
N ALA A 186 44.31 -3.30 14.04
CA ALA A 186 45.21 -3.37 12.88
C ALA A 186 46.60 -2.74 13.13
N ALA A 187 47.46 -3.42 13.89
CA ALA A 187 48.88 -3.08 13.97
C ALA A 187 49.78 -4.29 14.31
N LYS A 188 50.71 -4.61 13.39
CA LYS A 188 51.83 -5.58 13.49
C LYS A 188 51.40 -7.05 13.57
N ASP A 189 51.88 -7.94 12.69
CA ASP A 189 53.32 -8.16 12.49
C ASP A 189 53.77 -8.39 11.03
N LYS A 190 55.06 -8.18 10.75
CA LYS A 190 55.75 -8.43 9.47
C LYS A 190 57.00 -9.28 9.72
N THR A 191 56.91 -10.61 9.67
CA THR A 191 58.08 -11.46 9.34
C THR A 191 57.71 -12.89 8.96
N ALA A 192 57.69 -13.19 7.66
CA ALA A 192 58.13 -14.47 7.08
C ALA A 192 58.25 -14.28 5.54
N ARG A 193 59.33 -14.80 4.95
CA ARG A 193 59.68 -14.65 3.51
C ARG A 193 60.00 -16.04 2.95
N ALA A 194 59.86 -16.20 1.63
CA ALA A 194 60.20 -17.39 0.83
C ALA A 194 59.23 -18.58 0.98
N ASP A 195 58.87 -19.35 -0.06
CA ASP A 195 59.22 -19.24 -1.49
C ASP A 195 58.17 -19.93 -2.38
N LYS A 196 57.88 -19.31 -3.55
CA LYS A 196 57.81 -19.92 -4.91
C LYS A 196 56.95 -19.09 -5.86
N ALA A 197 57.59 -18.60 -6.92
CA ALA A 197 56.97 -17.90 -8.05
C ALA A 197 56.75 -18.89 -9.23
N PRO A 198 56.29 -18.48 -10.44
CA PRO A 198 55.02 -18.99 -10.94
C PRO A 198 55.12 -19.78 -12.27
N ALA A 199 54.08 -20.55 -12.58
CA ALA A 199 53.89 -21.14 -13.91
C ALA A 199 52.80 -20.41 -14.70
N LYS A 200 53.13 -19.93 -15.91
CA LYS A 200 52.19 -19.38 -16.89
C LYS A 200 52.01 -20.34 -18.07
N SER A 201 50.78 -20.51 -18.51
CA SER A 201 50.38 -20.74 -19.92
C SER A 201 48.93 -20.24 -20.04
N ALA A 202 48.55 -19.27 -20.90
CA ALA A 202 48.60 -19.29 -22.37
C ALA A 202 47.87 -20.52 -22.95
N GLY A 203 46.78 -20.42 -23.71
CA GLY A 203 45.96 -19.26 -24.13
C GLY A 203 45.33 -19.52 -25.51
N SER A 204 44.12 -19.04 -25.79
CA SER A 204 43.53 -19.14 -27.14
C SER A 204 42.51 -18.03 -27.48
N LYS A 205 42.38 -17.76 -28.79
CA LYS A 205 41.67 -16.64 -29.43
C LYS A 205 41.13 -17.08 -30.82
N THR A 206 40.27 -16.34 -31.55
CA THR A 206 39.75 -14.99 -31.27
C THR A 206 38.21 -14.86 -31.32
N PRO A 207 37.49 -14.76 -32.47
CA PRO A 207 36.40 -13.77 -32.48
C PRO A 207 35.08 -14.08 -33.23
N ALA A 208 34.09 -13.25 -32.89
CA ALA A 208 33.11 -12.56 -33.75
C ALA A 208 32.15 -13.31 -34.72
N LYS A 209 30.85 -13.04 -34.53
CA LYS A 209 29.91 -12.32 -35.44
C LYS A 209 28.55 -12.20 -34.71
N SER A 210 27.89 -11.04 -34.56
CA SER A 210 27.38 -10.08 -35.56
C SER A 210 26.20 -10.60 -36.40
N ALA A 211 24.96 -10.48 -35.89
CA ALA A 211 23.74 -10.32 -36.69
C ALA A 211 22.53 -9.79 -35.87
N ARG A 212 21.95 -8.67 -36.33
CA ARG A 212 20.65 -8.05 -36.00
C ARG A 212 20.35 -7.06 -37.16
N PRO A 213 19.13 -6.60 -37.48
CA PRO A 213 17.75 -7.04 -37.20
C PRO A 213 17.12 -7.55 -38.54
N PRO A 214 15.87 -7.26 -39.04
CA PRO A 214 14.76 -6.35 -38.65
C PRO A 214 13.78 -6.96 -37.63
N LYS A 215 12.85 -6.27 -36.93
CA LYS A 215 11.91 -5.18 -37.26
C LYS A 215 10.78 -5.55 -38.24
N GLU A 216 9.70 -6.08 -37.67
CA GLU A 216 8.32 -5.58 -37.88
C GLU A 216 7.69 -5.34 -36.50
#